data_AF-A0A914SUN5-F1
#
_entry.id   AF-A0A914SUN5-F1
#
_cell.length_a   1.000
_cell.length_b   1.000
_cell.length_c   1.000
_cell.angle_alpha   90.00
_cell.angle_beta   90.00
_cell.angle_gamma   90.00
#
_symmetry.space_group_name_H-M   'P 1'
#
loop_
_entity.id
_entity.type
_entity.pdbx_description
1 polymer ?
#
loop_
_entity_poly.entity_id
_entity_poly.type
_entity_poly.pdbx_seq_one_letter_code
_entity_poly.pdbx_strand_id
1 'polypeptide(L)'
;VVRNLLNKTNFACVLGPTCYEFCKDCETCQYAQEQMKHLILRESTSGKCPKLEECAHSCLRDHMRDPFSCVFKDRCVQYCLDNQDCPQCFELVKRVFTGFCYRGGFIEHYGKKCKPLFDQTAEALISNIVAS
;
A
#
# COMPACT_ATOMS: atom_id res chain seq x y z
N VAL A 1 -10.68 10.41 -1.57
CA VAL A 1 -10.60 9.77 -0.23
C VAL A 1 -9.35 8.92 -0.08
N VAL A 2 -9.12 7.91 -0.94
CA VAL A 2 -7.91 7.05 -0.88
C VAL A 2 -6.60 7.83 -0.89
N ARG A 3 -6.41 8.80 -1.79
CA ARG A 3 -5.20 9.65 -1.78
C ARG A 3 -4.95 10.36 -0.44
N ASN A 4 -6.00 10.85 0.23
CA ASN A 4 -5.87 11.46 1.57
C ASN A 4 -5.46 10.42 2.62
N LEU A 5 -5.96 9.20 2.53
CA LEU A 5 -5.53 8.09 3.38
C LEU A 5 -4.06 7.74 3.15
N LEU A 6 -3.65 7.57 1.88
CA LEU A 6 -2.26 7.28 1.54
C LEU A 6 -1.33 8.35 2.13
N ASN A 7 -1.69 9.63 2.02
CA ASN A 7 -0.92 10.74 2.57
C ASN A 7 -0.77 10.70 4.10
N LYS A 8 -1.83 10.28 4.82
CA LYS A 8 -1.85 10.19 6.28
C LYS A 8 -1.31 8.87 6.83
N THR A 9 -1.11 7.87 5.99
CA THR A 9 -0.70 6.54 6.41
C THR A 9 0.82 6.45 6.46
N ASN A 10 1.36 6.04 7.61
CA ASN A 10 2.74 5.62 7.73
C ASN A 10 2.83 4.12 7.44
N PHE A 11 3.12 3.75 6.20
CA PHE A 11 3.22 2.36 5.78
C PHE A 11 4.38 1.60 6.46
N ALA A 12 5.40 2.31 6.97
CA ALA A 12 6.47 1.70 7.75
C ALA A 12 5.98 1.15 9.10
N CYS A 13 4.74 1.43 9.52
CA CYS A 13 4.17 0.86 10.74
C CYS A 13 4.11 -0.68 10.72
N VAL A 14 4.10 -1.30 9.53
CA VAL A 14 4.16 -2.77 9.40
C VAL A 14 5.46 -3.35 9.97
N LEU A 15 6.52 -2.55 10.06
CA LEU A 15 7.80 -2.90 10.70
C LEU A 15 7.80 -2.63 12.21
N GLY A 16 6.74 -2.05 12.75
CA GLY A 16 6.61 -1.75 14.18
C GLY A 16 6.37 -3.02 15.02
N PRO A 17 6.68 -3.01 16.33
CA PRO A 17 6.70 -4.22 17.17
C PRO A 17 5.42 -5.05 17.12
N THR A 18 4.26 -4.38 17.18
CA THR A 18 2.95 -5.04 17.13
C THR A 18 2.72 -5.74 15.79
N CYS A 19 2.98 -5.07 14.66
CA CYS A 19 2.82 -5.71 13.36
C CYS A 19 3.85 -6.81 13.14
N TYR A 20 5.09 -6.58 13.56
CA TYR A 20 6.20 -7.52 13.41
C TYR A 20 5.90 -8.88 14.02
N GLU A 21 5.25 -8.91 15.18
CA GLU A 21 4.88 -10.15 15.87
C GLU A 21 3.73 -10.91 15.18
N PHE A 22 2.69 -10.19 14.73
CA PHE A 22 1.45 -10.79 14.21
C PHE A 22 1.46 -11.02 12.69
N CYS A 23 2.32 -10.34 11.93
CA CYS A 23 2.34 -10.48 10.49
C CYS A 23 2.68 -11.91 10.05
N LYS A 24 3.46 -12.67 10.84
CA LYS A 24 3.78 -14.08 10.57
C LYS A 24 2.53 -14.97 10.41
N ASP A 25 1.41 -14.59 11.03
CA ASP A 25 0.16 -15.33 11.00
C ASP A 25 -0.75 -14.86 9.84
N CYS A 26 -0.29 -13.89 9.03
CA CYS A 26 -1.02 -13.36 7.90
C CYS A 26 -0.12 -13.23 6.68
N GLU A 27 -0.29 -14.12 5.69
CA GLU A 27 0.55 -14.18 4.48
C GLU A 27 0.74 -12.81 3.79
N THR A 28 -0.33 -12.03 3.64
CA THR A 28 -0.27 -10.69 3.03
C THR A 28 0.59 -9.71 3.85
N CYS A 29 0.49 -9.79 5.18
CA CYS A 29 1.23 -8.95 6.13
C CYS A 29 2.71 -9.35 6.16
N GLN A 30 2.98 -10.65 6.30
CA GLN A 30 4.32 -11.22 6.27
C GLN A 30 5.02 -10.85 4.96
N TYR A 31 4.36 -11.06 3.82
CA TYR A 31 4.90 -10.71 2.51
C TYR A 31 5.29 -9.22 2.45
N ALA A 32 4.41 -8.33 2.87
CA ALA A 32 4.69 -6.88 2.87
C ALA A 32 5.86 -6.52 3.78
N GLN A 33 5.92 -7.11 4.98
CA GLN A 33 7.01 -6.90 5.93
C GLN A 33 8.36 -7.40 5.36
N GLU A 34 8.39 -8.58 4.74
CA GLU A 34 9.57 -9.16 4.10
C GLU A 34 10.04 -8.30 2.93
N GLN A 35 9.14 -7.89 2.03
CA GLN A 35 9.52 -7.03 0.91
C GLN A 35 10.04 -5.68 1.38
N MET A 36 9.41 -5.04 2.36
CA MET A 36 9.91 -3.79 2.92
C MET A 36 11.29 -3.97 3.55
N LYS A 37 11.52 -5.06 4.27
CA LYS A 37 12.83 -5.38 4.84
C LYS A 37 13.88 -5.56 3.74
N HIS A 38 13.60 -6.36 2.71
CA HIS A 38 14.53 -6.58 1.60
C HIS A 38 14.84 -5.28 0.86
N LEU A 39 13.82 -4.43 0.63
CA LEU A 39 14.00 -3.10 0.05
C LEU A 39 14.94 -2.22 0.89
N ILE A 40 14.73 -2.12 2.21
CA ILE A 40 15.60 -1.33 3.10
C ILE A 40 17.03 -1.86 3.11
N LEU A 41 17.19 -3.19 3.20
CA LEU A 41 18.49 -3.87 3.24
C LEU A 41 19.17 -3.95 1.86
N ARG A 42 18.49 -3.51 0.79
CA ARG A 42 18.94 -3.63 -0.61
C ARG A 42 19.20 -5.08 -1.02
N GLU A 43 18.42 -5.99 -0.47
CA GLU A 43 18.40 -7.41 -0.80
C GLU A 43 17.42 -7.68 -1.94
N SER A 44 17.49 -8.88 -2.52
CA SER A 44 16.55 -9.31 -3.55
C SER A 44 15.14 -9.46 -2.96
N THR A 45 14.15 -8.88 -3.65
CA THR A 45 12.73 -9.10 -3.38
C THR A 45 12.31 -10.50 -3.86
N SER A 46 11.13 -10.97 -3.44
CA SER A 46 10.70 -12.34 -3.78
C SER A 46 10.17 -12.50 -5.21
N GLY A 47 9.97 -11.41 -5.96
CA GLY A 47 9.49 -11.45 -7.34
C GLY A 47 7.99 -11.70 -7.51
N LYS A 48 7.18 -11.58 -6.45
CA LYS A 48 5.73 -11.84 -6.54
C LYS A 48 4.99 -10.65 -7.15
N CYS A 49 5.55 -9.45 -7.04
CA CYS A 49 5.01 -8.22 -7.62
C CYS A 49 6.09 -7.47 -8.41
N PRO A 50 6.56 -8.01 -9.56
CA PRO A 50 7.79 -7.57 -10.21
C PRO A 50 7.79 -6.08 -10.59
N LYS A 51 6.69 -5.54 -11.13
CA LYS A 51 6.61 -4.12 -11.49
C LYS A 51 6.64 -3.18 -10.28
N LEU A 52 5.94 -3.56 -9.20
CA LEU A 52 5.94 -2.80 -7.95
C LEU A 52 7.33 -2.84 -7.30
N GLU A 53 7.95 -4.02 -7.26
CA GLU A 53 9.29 -4.24 -6.69
C GLU A 53 10.35 -3.47 -7.47
N GLU A 54 10.34 -3.53 -8.81
CA GLU A 54 11.24 -2.75 -9.67
C GLU A 54 11.06 -1.24 -9.46
N CYS A 55 9.81 -0.78 -9.41
CA CYS A 55 9.51 0.62 -9.12
C CYS A 55 10.02 1.03 -7.73
N ALA A 56 9.83 0.18 -6.71
CA ALA A 56 10.31 0.42 -5.35
C ALA A 56 11.84 0.49 -5.28
N HIS A 57 12.56 -0.34 -6.04
CA HIS A 57 14.00 -0.23 -6.18
C HIS A 57 14.41 1.12 -6.79
N SER A 58 13.65 1.65 -7.76
CA SER A 58 13.91 3.00 -8.30
C SER A 58 13.80 4.09 -7.23
N CYS A 59 12.82 3.99 -6.33
CA CYS A 59 12.64 4.93 -5.22
C CYS A 59 13.82 4.95 -4.24
N LEU A 60 14.47 3.79 -4.05
CA LEU A 60 15.65 3.67 -3.18
C LEU A 60 16.93 4.18 -3.85
N ARG A 61 17.08 4.00 -5.16
CA ARG A 61 18.23 4.50 -5.94
C ARG A 61 18.27 6.02 -5.96
N ASP A 62 17.11 6.66 -6.04
CA ASP A 62 17.01 8.13 -6.09
C ASP A 62 17.30 8.80 -4.72
N HIS A 63 17.75 8.05 -3.71
CA HIS A 63 18.03 8.52 -2.35
C HIS A 63 16.87 9.34 -1.74
N MET A 64 15.64 8.97 -2.07
CA MET A 64 14.44 9.61 -1.53
C MET A 64 14.49 9.61 0.00
N ARG A 65 14.26 10.77 0.62
CA ARG A 65 14.18 10.91 2.09
C ARG A 65 13.12 10.00 2.71
N ASP A 66 12.06 9.70 1.94
CA ASP A 66 10.99 8.79 2.33
C ASP A 66 10.68 7.82 1.16
N PRO A 67 11.36 6.66 1.09
CA PRO A 67 11.12 5.68 0.03
C PRO A 67 9.72 5.08 0.11
N PHE A 68 9.09 5.04 1.28
CA PHE A 68 7.73 4.52 1.43
C PHE A 68 6.70 5.46 0.83
N SER A 69 6.88 6.78 0.95
CA SER A 69 6.01 7.74 0.24
C SER A 69 6.11 7.57 -1.28
N CYS A 70 7.32 7.39 -1.81
CA CYS A 70 7.51 7.12 -3.24
C CYS A 70 6.74 5.87 -3.71
N VAL A 71 6.77 4.80 -2.92
CA VAL A 71 6.11 3.53 -3.26
C VAL A 71 4.59 3.61 -3.11
N PHE A 72 4.11 4.07 -1.96
CA PHE A 72 2.70 3.94 -1.57
C PHE A 72 1.84 5.19 -1.81
N LYS A 73 2.44 6.33 -2.14
CA LYS A 73 1.70 7.60 -2.34
C LYS A 73 1.86 8.17 -3.74
N ASP A 74 3.05 8.00 -4.32
CA ASP A 74 3.44 8.70 -5.54
C ASP A 74 3.68 7.72 -6.70
N ARG A 75 4.96 7.45 -7.03
CA ARG A 75 5.40 6.84 -8.29
C ARG A 75 4.87 5.42 -8.51
N CYS A 76 4.92 4.59 -7.48
CA CYS A 76 4.62 3.16 -7.63
C CYS A 76 3.20 2.79 -7.22
N VAL A 77 2.41 3.78 -6.78
CA VAL A 77 1.07 3.54 -6.21
C VAL A 77 0.15 2.84 -7.21
N GLN A 78 0.34 3.08 -8.50
CA GLN A 78 -0.44 2.44 -9.56
C GLN A 78 -0.31 0.91 -9.55
N TYR A 79 0.92 0.39 -9.39
CA TYR A 79 1.21 -1.04 -9.38
C TYR A 79 0.71 -1.75 -8.11
N CYS A 80 0.25 -0.97 -7.12
CA CYS A 80 -0.37 -1.48 -5.90
C CYS A 80 -1.90 -1.37 -5.95
N LEU A 81 -2.44 -0.31 -6.55
CA LEU A 81 -3.88 0.03 -6.49
C LEU A 81 -4.70 -0.41 -7.72
N ASP A 82 -4.06 -0.88 -8.78
CA ASP A 82 -4.72 -1.38 -9.99
C ASP A 82 -5.39 -2.76 -9.82
N ASN A 83 -5.16 -3.43 -8.68
CA ASN A 83 -5.61 -4.78 -8.36
C ASN A 83 -5.19 -5.84 -9.41
N GLN A 84 -4.14 -5.56 -10.19
CA GLN A 84 -3.63 -6.45 -11.24
C GLN A 84 -2.14 -6.73 -11.02
N ASP A 85 -1.33 -5.69 -10.92
CA ASP A 85 0.12 -5.83 -10.86
C ASP A 85 0.63 -6.35 -9.51
N CYS A 86 -0.10 -6.10 -8.42
CA CYS A 86 0.21 -6.66 -7.10
C CYS A 86 -1.02 -6.84 -6.19
N PRO A 87 -1.74 -7.99 -6.29
CA PRO A 87 -2.90 -8.28 -5.46
C PRO A 87 -2.63 -8.24 -3.95
N GLN A 88 -1.42 -8.67 -3.53
CA GLN A 88 -1.02 -8.63 -2.13
C GLN A 88 -0.94 -7.19 -1.60
N CYS A 89 -0.41 -6.27 -2.41
CA CYS A 89 -0.35 -4.86 -2.02
C CYS A 89 -1.74 -4.23 -1.99
N PHE A 90 -2.58 -4.51 -2.99
CA PHE A 90 -3.95 -4.05 -3.04
C PHE A 90 -4.74 -4.44 -1.77
N GLU A 91 -4.67 -5.72 -1.38
CA GLU A 91 -5.36 -6.22 -0.20
C GLU A 91 -4.80 -5.66 1.12
N LEU A 92 -3.48 -5.42 1.19
CA LEU A 92 -2.89 -4.73 2.34
C LEU A 92 -3.45 -3.32 2.48
N VAL A 93 -3.41 -2.51 1.41
CA VAL A 93 -3.91 -1.13 1.46
C VAL A 93 -5.41 -1.11 1.72
N LYS A 94 -6.18 -2.05 1.14
CA LYS A 94 -7.61 -2.23 1.41
C LYS A 94 -7.88 -2.52 2.89
N ARG A 95 -7.08 -3.39 3.53
CA ARG A 95 -7.22 -3.70 4.97
C ARG A 95 -6.92 -2.47 5.84
N VAL A 96 -5.84 -1.75 5.55
CA VAL A 96 -5.49 -0.51 6.25
C VAL A 96 -6.59 0.53 6.08
N PHE A 97 -7.06 0.73 4.85
CA PHE A 97 -8.18 1.62 4.55
C PHE A 97 -9.44 1.24 5.32
N THR A 98 -9.78 -0.05 5.34
CA THR A 98 -10.97 -0.54 6.03
C THR A 98 -10.91 -0.20 7.52
N GLY A 99 -9.77 -0.43 8.17
CA GLY A 99 -9.57 -0.05 9.58
C GLY A 99 -9.72 1.46 9.81
N PHE A 100 -9.15 2.30 8.93
CA PHE A 100 -9.29 3.75 9.02
C PHE A 100 -10.73 4.21 8.79
N CYS A 101 -11.41 3.64 7.79
CA CYS A 101 -12.78 3.96 7.43
C CYS A 101 -13.76 3.67 8.57
N TYR A 102 -13.64 2.53 9.24
CA TYR A 102 -14.45 2.22 10.42
C TYR A 102 -14.17 3.19 11.59
N ARG A 103 -12.89 3.42 11.93
CA ARG A 103 -12.52 4.32 13.03
C ARG A 103 -12.87 5.79 12.75
N GLY A 104 -12.97 6.16 11.48
CA GLY A 104 -13.28 7.52 11.05
C GLY A 104 -14.77 7.82 10.85
N GLY A 105 -15.69 6.89 11.10
CA GLY A 105 -17.13 7.10 10.89
C GLY A 105 -17.53 7.25 9.41
N PHE A 106 -16.73 6.68 8.49
CA PHE A 106 -16.94 6.91 7.05
C PHE A 106 -18.20 6.23 6.53
N ILE A 107 -18.66 5.16 7.17
CA ILE A 107 -19.90 4.48 6.78
C ILE A 107 -21.09 5.41 6.99
N GLU A 108 -21.14 6.12 8.11
CA GLU A 108 -22.20 7.09 8.41
C GLU A 108 -22.12 8.29 7.46
N HIS A 109 -20.92 8.79 7.19
CA HIS A 109 -20.71 9.97 6.35
C HIS A 109 -20.99 9.71 4.86
N TYR A 110 -20.58 8.56 4.32
CA TYR A 110 -20.66 8.24 2.89
C TYR A 110 -21.80 7.26 2.53
N GLY A 111 -22.53 6.72 3.51
CA GLY A 111 -23.63 5.77 3.27
C GLY A 111 -23.20 4.46 2.60
N LYS A 112 -21.90 4.13 2.61
CA LYS A 112 -21.31 2.99 1.91
C LYS A 112 -20.44 2.19 2.85
N LYS A 113 -20.43 0.85 2.67
CA LYS A 113 -19.48 -0.03 3.36
C LYS A 113 -18.04 0.30 2.94
N CYS A 114 -17.10 0.19 3.88
CA CYS A 114 -15.71 0.58 3.68
C CYS A 114 -15.00 -0.14 2.51
N LYS A 115 -15.24 -1.45 2.33
CA LYS A 115 -14.62 -2.21 1.24
C LYS A 115 -15.05 -1.71 -0.15
N PRO A 116 -16.36 -1.65 -0.49
CA PRO A 116 -16.80 -1.03 -1.74
C PRO A 116 -16.35 0.42 -1.93
N LEU A 117 -16.30 1.20 -0.85
CA LEU A 117 -15.78 2.58 -0.91
C LEU A 117 -14.31 2.61 -1.31
N PHE A 118 -13.49 1.69 -0.79
CA PHE A 118 -12.10 1.55 -1.19
C PHE A 118 -11.99 1.21 -2.67
N ASP A 119 -12.68 0.16 -3.13
CA ASP A 119 -12.58 -0.32 -4.51
C ASP A 119 -12.89 0.81 -5.51
N GLN A 120 -13.99 1.55 -5.29
CA GLN A 120 -14.39 2.68 -6.12
C GLN A 120 -13.36 3.82 -6.13
N THR A 121 -12.78 4.12 -4.97
CA THR A 121 -11.86 5.25 -4.84
C THR A 121 -10.42 4.91 -5.24
N ALA A 122 -10.05 3.63 -5.22
CA ALA A 122 -8.82 3.11 -5.82
C ALA A 122 -8.92 3.15 -7.35
N GLU A 123 -10.01 2.61 -7.92
CA GLU A 123 -10.26 2.64 -9.38
C GLU A 123 -10.22 4.08 -9.92
N ALA A 124 -10.98 5.00 -9.31
CA ALA A 124 -10.98 6.40 -9.71
C ALA A 124 -9.58 7.06 -9.61
N LEU A 125 -8.76 6.66 -8.62
CA LEU A 125 -7.39 7.16 -8.51
C LEU A 125 -6.51 6.66 -9.65
N ILE A 126 -6.59 5.38 -9.98
CA ILE A 126 -5.84 4.77 -11.08
C ILE A 126 -6.22 5.39 -12.42
N SER A 127 -7.52 5.54 -12.70
CA SER A 127 -7.99 6.16 -13.95
C SER A 127 -7.43 7.58 -14.13
N ASN A 128 -7.32 8.36 -13.05
CA ASN A 128 -6.73 9.70 -13.11
C ASN A 128 -5.22 9.67 -13.35
N ILE A 129 -4.51 8.70 -12.78
CA ILE A 129 -3.06 8.55 -12.98
C ILE A 129 -2.75 8.16 -14.42
N VAL A 130 -3.50 7.21 -15.00
CA VAL A 130 -3.30 6.74 -16.37
C VAL A 130 -3.67 7.80 -17.42
N ALA A 131 -4.59 8.71 -17.07
CA ALA A 131 -5.01 9.80 -17.96
C ALA A 131 -4.11 11.05 -17.90
N SER A 132 -3.12 11.09 -17.01
CA SER A 132 -2.19 12.21 -16.81
C SER A 132 -0.85 11.96 -17.51
#